data_AF-A0A7C6GCI8-F1
#
_entry.id   AF-A0A7C6GCI8-F1
#
_cell.length_a   1.000
_cell.length_b   1.000
_cell.length_c   1.000
_cell.angle_alpha   90.00
_cell.angle_beta   90.00
_cell.angle_gamma   90.00
#
_symmetry.space_group_name_H-M   'P 1'
#
loop_
_entity.id
_entity.type
_entity.pdbx_description
1 polymer ?
#
loop_
_entity_poly.entity_id
_entity_poly.type
_entity_poly.pdbx_seq_one_letter_code
_entity_poly.pdbx_strand_id
1 'polypeptide(L)'
;MSIKAVVITISDRVFNEEYEDESGPLAVARLQEAGYDVGEVRVVPDSIDMIRSMINEVVSDGVCIIVTTGGTGVGPRDVTPEATLQKLKV
;
A
#
# COMPACT_ATOMS: atom_id res chain seq x y z
N MET A 1 19.04 -7.39 12.76
CA MET A 1 17.64 -7.78 12.49
C MET A 1 17.07 -6.73 11.59
N SER A 2 16.59 -7.09 10.39
CA SER A 2 15.91 -6.13 9.51
C SER A 2 14.40 -6.19 9.78
N ILE A 3 13.75 -5.03 9.82
CA ILE A 3 12.30 -4.92 10.00
C ILE A 3 11.68 -5.00 8.61
N LYS A 4 10.73 -5.93 8.40
CA LYS A 4 10.03 -6.07 7.12
C LYS A 4 9.03 -4.94 6.91
N ALA A 5 9.06 -4.33 5.74
CA ALA A 5 8.08 -3.35 5.31
C ALA A 5 7.55 -3.67 3.91
N VAL A 6 6.34 -3.20 3.60
CA VAL A 6 5.71 -3.33 2.28
C VAL A 6 5.14 -1.98 1.85
N VAL A 7 5.29 -1.68 0.55
CA VAL A 7 4.64 -0.55 -0.10
C VAL A 7 3.46 -1.06 -0.93
N ILE A 8 2.30 -0.41 -0.76
CA ILE A 8 1.09 -0.70 -1.52
C ILE A 8 0.65 0.56 -2.29
N THR A 9 0.67 0.50 -3.61
CA THR A 9 0.07 1.51 -4.48
C THR A 9 -1.40 1.19 -4.69
N ILE A 10 -2.27 2.14 -4.37
CA ILE A 10 -3.72 2.07 -4.48
C ILE A 10 -4.13 3.02 -5.60
N SER A 11 -4.45 2.48 -6.77
CA SER A 11 -4.84 3.25 -7.95
C SER A 11 -5.46 2.35 -9.01
N ASP A 12 -6.70 2.65 -9.40
CA ASP A 12 -7.33 2.02 -10.56
C ASP A 12 -6.46 2.15 -11.83
N ARG A 13 -5.83 3.31 -12.04
CA ARG A 13 -5.06 3.61 -13.25
C ARG A 13 -3.73 2.85 -13.32
N VAL A 14 -3.04 2.72 -12.19
CA VAL A 14 -1.80 1.93 -12.13
C VAL A 14 -2.13 0.44 -12.26
N PHE A 15 -3.20 -0.01 -11.60
CA PHE A 15 -3.65 -1.40 -11.67
C PHE A 15 -4.04 -1.83 -13.09
N ASN A 16 -4.65 -0.93 -13.87
CA ASN A 16 -5.04 -1.17 -15.27
C ASN A 16 -3.95 -0.79 -16.29
N GLU A 17 -2.71 -0.54 -15.86
CA GLU A 17 -1.57 -0.18 -16.72
C GLU A 17 -1.80 1.10 -17.56
N GLU A 18 -2.71 1.98 -17.13
CA GLU A 18 -2.98 3.26 -17.79
C GLU A 18 -1.94 4.33 -17.40
N TYR A 19 -1.34 4.17 -16.22
CA TYR A 19 -0.33 5.06 -15.64
C TYR A 19 0.81 4.25 -15.04
N GLU A 20 2.04 4.77 -15.18
CA GLU A 20 3.21 4.22 -14.51
C GLU A 20 3.21 4.57 -13.01
N ASP A 21 3.63 3.62 -12.17
CA ASP A 21 3.78 3.86 -10.73
C ASP A 21 5.11 4.55 -10.42
N GLU A 22 5.09 5.86 -10.21
CA GLU A 22 6.28 6.60 -9.78
C GLU A 22 6.44 6.62 -8.25
N SER A 23 5.33 6.57 -7.52
CA SER A 23 5.32 6.78 -6.06
C SER A 23 5.69 5.52 -5.28
N GLY A 24 5.23 4.35 -5.74
CA GLY A 24 5.53 3.07 -5.12
C GLY A 24 7.04 2.77 -5.10
N PRO A 25 7.73 2.78 -6.26
CA PRO A 25 9.17 2.53 -6.33
C PRO A 25 9.98 3.54 -5.53
N LEU A 26 9.56 4.81 -5.52
CA LEU A 26 10.21 5.83 -4.70
C LEU A 26 10.08 5.52 -3.20
N ALA A 27 8.90 5.11 -2.73
CA ALA A 27 8.69 4.74 -1.33
C ALA A 27 9.51 3.50 -0.94
N VAL A 28 9.62 2.49 -1.84
CA VAL A 28 10.48 1.31 -1.62
C VAL A 28 11.94 1.73 -1.46
N ALA A 29 12.45 2.55 -2.37
CA ALA A 29 13.84 3.04 -2.30
C ALA A 29 14.12 3.76 -0.98
N ARG A 30 13.22 4.64 -0.53
CA ARG A 30 13.38 5.37 0.73
C ARG A 30 13.34 4.48 1.97
N LEU A 31 12.51 3.43 1.97
CA LEU A 31 12.49 2.47 3.07
C LEU A 31 13.76 1.61 3.08
N GLN A 32 14.24 1.19 1.91
CA GLN A 32 15.50 0.45 1.79
C GLN A 32 16.70 1.31 2.27
N GLU A 33 16.75 2.59 1.87
CA GLU A 33 17.74 3.56 2.37
C GLU A 33 17.69 3.73 3.90
N ALA A 34 16.50 3.64 4.49
CA ALA A 34 16.30 3.69 5.93
C ALA A 34 16.60 2.35 6.65
N GLY A 35 16.99 1.30 5.92
CA GLY A 35 17.43 0.02 6.48
C GLY A 35 16.34 -1.02 6.69
N TYR A 36 15.16 -0.85 6.08
CA TYR A 36 14.07 -1.84 6.11
C TYR A 36 14.25 -2.93 5.04
N ASP A 37 13.76 -4.14 5.31
CA ASP A 37 13.64 -5.22 4.32
C ASP A 37 12.34 -5.03 3.55
N VAL A 38 12.45 -4.53 2.32
CA VAL A 38 11.31 -4.16 1.47
C VAL A 38 11.47 -4.80 0.10
N GLY A 39 10.45 -5.55 -0.29
CA GLY A 39 10.35 -6.16 -1.63
C GLY A 39 9.77 -5.20 -2.66
N GLU A 40 9.26 -5.79 -3.74
CA GLU A 40 8.56 -5.05 -4.80
C GLU A 40 7.25 -4.43 -4.30
N VAL A 41 6.85 -3.34 -4.95
CA VAL A 41 5.56 -2.67 -4.72
C VAL A 41 4.41 -3.64 -4.99
N ARG A 42 3.38 -3.60 -4.15
CA ARG A 42 2.09 -4.24 -4.42
C ARG A 42 1.13 -3.22 -4.98
N VAL A 43 0.40 -3.56 -6.04
CA VAL A 43 -0.60 -2.66 -6.65
C VAL A 43 -1.99 -3.24 -6.48
N VAL A 44 -2.94 -2.41 -6.04
CA VAL A 44 -4.37 -2.75 -5.95
C VAL A 44 -5.22 -1.58 -6.48
N PRO A 45 -6.43 -1.83 -6.99
CA PRO A 45 -7.33 -0.76 -7.41
C PRO A 45 -7.97 -0.05 -6.21
N ASP A 46 -8.69 1.04 -6.48
CA ASP A 46 -9.45 1.83 -5.49
C ASP A 46 -10.72 1.06 -5.05
N SER A 47 -10.50 -0.03 -4.32
CA SER A 47 -11.52 -0.95 -3.86
C SER A 47 -11.28 -1.32 -2.40
N ILE A 48 -12.26 -1.01 -1.55
CA ILE A 48 -12.20 -1.29 -0.11
C ILE A 48 -11.84 -2.75 0.15
N ASP A 49 -12.47 -3.69 -0.57
CA ASP A 49 -12.26 -5.12 -0.33
C ASP A 49 -10.86 -5.58 -0.75
N MET A 50 -10.34 -5.07 -1.88
CA MET A 50 -8.99 -5.43 -2.35
C MET A 50 -7.90 -4.83 -1.47
N ILE A 51 -8.04 -3.56 -1.07
CA ILE A 51 -7.12 -2.91 -0.12
C ILE A 51 -7.08 -3.69 1.20
N ARG A 52 -8.26 -4.06 1.73
CA ARG A 52 -8.36 -4.84 2.98
C ARG A 52 -7.77 -6.24 2.86
N SER A 53 -7.98 -6.90 1.74
CA SER A 53 -7.42 -8.23 1.48
C SER A 53 -5.89 -8.17 1.46
N MET A 54 -5.33 -7.19 0.75
CA MET A 54 -3.88 -6.99 0.67
C MET A 54 -3.28 -6.67 2.05
N ILE A 55 -3.89 -5.77 2.83
CA ILE A 55 -3.42 -5.47 4.19
C ILE A 55 -3.46 -6.71 5.08
N ASN A 56 -4.51 -7.53 4.99
CA ASN A 56 -4.61 -8.78 5.76
C ASN A 56 -3.51 -9.77 5.39
N GLU A 57 -3.22 -9.95 4.11
CA GLU A 57 -2.16 -10.83 3.60
C GLU A 57 -0.81 -10.37 4.15
N VAL A 58 -0.48 -9.09 3.97
CA VAL A 58 0.78 -8.49 4.42
C VAL A 58 0.96 -8.58 5.94
N VAL A 59 -0.10 -8.35 6.72
CA VAL A 59 -0.07 -8.52 8.19
C VAL A 59 0.13 -9.99 8.57
N SER A 60 -0.50 -10.92 7.85
CA SER A 60 -0.35 -12.37 8.10
C SER A 60 1.06 -12.86 7.81
N ASP A 61 1.76 -12.23 6.85
CA ASP A 61 3.17 -12.49 6.53
C ASP A 61 4.16 -11.92 7.57
N GLY A 62 3.66 -11.29 8.63
CA GLY A 62 4.46 -10.75 9.73
C GLY A 62 5.18 -9.45 9.38
N VAL A 63 4.69 -8.70 8.39
CA VAL A 63 5.23 -7.40 8.02
C VAL A 63 4.91 -6.38 9.11
N CYS A 64 5.91 -5.60 9.53
CA CYS A 64 5.78 -4.66 10.63
C CYS A 64 5.34 -3.26 10.19
N ILE A 65 5.62 -2.90 8.93
CA ILE A 65 5.34 -1.57 8.39
C ILE A 65 4.65 -1.71 7.03
N ILE A 66 3.51 -1.04 6.89
CA ILE A 66 2.80 -0.91 5.62
C ILE A 66 2.76 0.56 5.26
N VAL A 67 3.23 0.91 4.07
CA VAL A 67 3.11 2.25 3.50
C VAL A 67 2.18 2.18 2.31
N THR A 68 1.05 2.88 2.39
CA THR A 68 0.11 3.01 1.27
C THR A 68 0.34 4.33 0.53
N THR A 69 0.20 4.32 -0.79
CA THR A 69 0.16 5.53 -1.62
C THR A 69 -1.07 5.50 -2.53
N GLY A 70 -1.75 6.64 -2.67
CA GLY A 70 -2.99 6.77 -3.46
C GLY A 70 -4.28 6.52 -2.68
N GLY A 71 -5.40 6.96 -3.26
CA GLY A 71 -6.75 6.80 -2.72
C GLY A 71 -7.06 7.57 -1.44
N THR A 72 -6.31 8.64 -1.12
CA THR A 72 -6.48 9.47 0.10
C THR A 72 -7.02 10.89 -0.18
N GLY A 73 -7.41 11.18 -1.42
CA GLY A 73 -8.02 12.46 -1.80
C GLY A 73 -9.46 12.63 -1.30
N VAL A 74 -10.18 13.58 -1.89
CA VAL A 74 -11.59 13.89 -1.57
C VAL A 74 -12.56 13.39 -2.65
N GLY A 75 -12.07 12.63 -3.62
CA GLY A 75 -12.87 12.08 -4.71
C GLY A 75 -13.69 10.86 -4.27
N PRO A 76 -14.75 10.50 -5.01
CA PRO A 76 -15.62 9.38 -4.65
C PRO A 76 -14.94 8.01 -4.75
N ARG A 77 -13.74 7.93 -5.34
CA ARG A 77 -12.92 6.72 -5.44
C ARG A 77 -11.81 6.69 -4.38
N ASP A 78 -11.53 7.80 -3.69
CA ASP A 78 -10.51 7.85 -2.65
C ASP A 78 -11.02 7.15 -1.38
N VAL A 79 -10.73 5.85 -1.26
CA VAL A 79 -11.28 4.97 -0.20
C VAL A 79 -10.21 4.34 0.70
N THR A 80 -8.94 4.73 0.54
CA THR A 80 -7.82 4.19 1.35
C THR A 80 -8.02 4.44 2.85
N PRO A 81 -8.40 5.65 3.31
CA PRO A 81 -8.65 5.90 4.74
C PRO A 81 -9.77 5.00 5.31
N GLU A 82 -10.87 4.84 4.59
CA GLU A 82 -12.01 4.02 5.01
C GLU A 82 -11.65 2.53 5.05
N ALA A 83 -10.90 2.05 4.04
CA ALA A 83 -10.45 0.67 3.96
C ALA A 83 -9.47 0.32 5.09
N THR A 84 -8.58 1.25 5.43
CA THR A 84 -7.59 1.09 6.52
C THR A 84 -8.22 1.21 7.90
N LEU A 85 -9.14 2.15 8.12
CA LEU A 85 -9.80 2.37 9.42
C LEU A 85 -10.49 1.11 9.95
N GLN A 86 -11.11 0.32 9.07
CA GLN A 86 -11.74 -0.95 9.44
C GLN A 86 -10.78 -2.01 10.00
N LYS A 87 -9.46 -1.81 9.87
CA LYS A 87 -8.41 -2.69 10.40
C LYS A 87 -7.78 -2.16 11.68
N LEU A 88 -7.97 -0.87 11.97
CA LEU A 88 -7.44 -0.25 13.17
C LEU A 88 -8.44 -0.47 14.31
N LYS A 89 -7.98 -1.07 15.41
CA LYS A 89 -8.72 -1.07 16.67
C LYS A 89 -8.40 0.26 17.35
N VAL A 90 -9.28 1.24 17.19
CA VAL A 90 -9.23 2.53 17.89
C VAL A 90 -10.17 2.51 19.08
#